data_AF-A0A3M1SPU1-F1
#
_entry.id   AF-A0A3M1SPU1-F1
#
_cell.length_a   1.000
_cell.length_b   1.000
_cell.length_c   1.000
_cell.angle_alpha   90.00
_cell.angle_beta   90.00
_cell.angle_gamma   90.00
#
_symmetry.space_group_name_H-M   'P 1'
#
loop_
_entity.id
_entity.type
_entity.pdbx_description
1 polymer ?
#
loop_
_entity_poly.entity_id
_entity_poly.type
_entity_poly.pdbx_seq_one_letter_code
_entity_poly.pdbx_strand_id
1 'polypeptide(L)'
;MEKKGKDRGQEWYNRERSFLKQKRKELSVPDAVHVTALKYFFKRFGDVEVERTPIHVDKEKGIDFYVKTAQGTLIGVDSKVRKTENKLLTLEVDWLNTERKAWLYNTEAEYFLFVHEAKDKGGYDCYLVKVEDARRLVKEVEPRSRRGWRDPGVAVAVIYFYEYKDLARIGSVAERVFVKF
;
A
#
# COMPACT_ATOMS: atom_id res chain seq x y z
N MET A 1 -28.93 -15.87 -34.47
CA MET A 1 -28.28 -16.49 -33.30
C MET A 1 -27.30 -15.48 -32.70
N GLU A 2 -27.72 -14.60 -31.79
CA GLU A 2 -26.85 -13.52 -31.25
C GLU A 2 -27.06 -13.29 -29.74
N LYS A 3 -26.97 -14.35 -28.92
CA LYS A 3 -27.01 -14.23 -27.45
C LYS A 3 -25.73 -14.63 -26.73
N LYS A 4 -24.76 -15.27 -27.40
CA LYS A 4 -23.57 -15.86 -26.73
C LYS A 4 -22.45 -14.88 -26.37
N GLY A 5 -22.50 -13.62 -26.82
CA GLY A 5 -21.45 -12.62 -26.58
C GLY A 5 -21.63 -11.79 -25.31
N LYS A 6 -22.87 -11.44 -24.94
CA LYS A 6 -23.16 -10.57 -23.78
C LYS A 6 -23.03 -11.31 -22.43
N ASP A 7 -23.44 -12.58 -22.39
CA ASP A 7 -23.41 -13.37 -21.15
C ASP A 7 -21.98 -13.67 -20.66
N ARG A 8 -21.03 -13.90 -21.58
CA ARG A 8 -19.61 -14.16 -21.23
C ARG A 8 -18.92 -12.93 -20.63
N GLY A 9 -19.22 -11.74 -21.14
CA GLY A 9 -18.67 -10.49 -20.59
C GLY A 9 -19.19 -10.21 -19.18
N GLN A 10 -20.47 -10.52 -18.93
CA GLN A 10 -21.11 -10.30 -17.64
C GLN A 10 -20.68 -11.34 -16.58
N GLU A 11 -20.50 -12.60 -16.95
CA GLU A 11 -19.92 -13.63 -16.07
C GLU A 11 -18.46 -13.36 -15.73
N TRP A 12 -17.65 -12.93 -16.69
CA TRP A 12 -16.26 -12.55 -16.46
C TRP A 12 -16.16 -11.33 -15.54
N TYR A 13 -16.92 -10.27 -15.82
CA TYR A 13 -17.00 -9.07 -14.96
C TYR A 13 -17.44 -9.41 -13.52
N ASN A 14 -18.41 -10.31 -13.35
CA ASN A 14 -18.86 -10.76 -12.04
C ASN A 14 -17.80 -11.61 -11.31
N ARG A 15 -17.04 -12.45 -12.02
CA ARG A 15 -15.90 -13.20 -11.46
C ARG A 15 -14.77 -12.28 -11.00
N GLU A 16 -14.42 -11.27 -11.80
CA GLU A 16 -13.41 -10.27 -11.42
C GLU A 16 -13.84 -9.47 -10.20
N ARG A 17 -15.11 -9.06 -10.13
CA ARG A 17 -15.67 -8.34 -8.98
C ARG A 17 -15.69 -9.20 -7.71
N SER A 18 -15.96 -10.49 -7.85
CA SER A 18 -15.89 -11.48 -6.74
C SER A 18 -14.45 -11.65 -6.25
N PHE A 19 -13.49 -11.82 -7.16
CA PHE A 19 -12.07 -11.95 -6.83
C PHE A 19 -11.53 -10.71 -6.10
N LEU A 20 -11.82 -9.50 -6.60
CA LEU A 20 -11.39 -8.26 -5.95
C LEU A 20 -12.01 -8.09 -4.56
N LYS A 21 -13.28 -8.48 -4.38
CA LYS A 21 -13.97 -8.45 -3.08
C LYS A 21 -13.35 -9.44 -2.10
N GLN A 22 -13.03 -10.65 -2.54
CA GLN A 22 -12.35 -11.67 -1.75
C GLN A 22 -10.95 -11.22 -1.36
N LYS A 23 -10.15 -10.70 -2.31
CA LYS A 23 -8.81 -10.16 -2.07
C LYS A 23 -8.82 -9.01 -1.06
N ARG A 24 -9.78 -8.08 -1.15
CA ARG A 24 -9.95 -7.00 -0.16
C ARG A 24 -10.26 -7.53 1.24
N LYS A 25 -11.07 -8.58 1.34
CA LYS A 25 -11.37 -9.24 2.63
C LYS A 25 -10.14 -9.98 3.17
N GLU A 26 -9.42 -10.70 2.31
CA GLU A 26 -8.20 -11.44 2.66
C GLU A 26 -7.09 -10.49 3.11
N LEU A 27 -6.92 -9.32 2.48
CA LEU A 27 -5.96 -8.29 2.87
C LEU A 27 -6.48 -7.31 3.94
N SER A 28 -7.63 -7.57 4.55
CA SER A 28 -8.17 -6.70 5.59
C SER A 28 -7.32 -6.78 6.86
N VAL A 29 -6.86 -5.62 7.35
CA VAL A 29 -6.22 -5.42 8.65
C VAL A 29 -7.11 -4.49 9.48
N PRO A 30 -7.29 -4.74 10.79
CA PRO A 30 -8.12 -3.88 11.64
C PRO A 30 -7.65 -2.42 11.61
N ASP A 31 -8.59 -1.48 11.60
CA ASP A 31 -8.27 -0.05 11.59
C ASP A 31 -7.47 0.37 12.84
N ALA A 32 -7.75 -0.26 13.98
CA ALA A 32 -6.99 -0.06 15.22
C ALA A 32 -5.49 -0.28 15.04
N VAL A 33 -5.07 -1.25 14.21
CA VAL A 33 -3.65 -1.51 13.93
C VAL A 33 -3.00 -0.32 13.22
N HIS A 34 -3.69 0.25 12.23
CA HIS A 34 -3.24 1.43 11.50
C HIS A 34 -3.18 2.65 12.43
N VAL A 35 -4.25 2.89 13.19
CA VAL A 35 -4.33 4.02 14.13
C VAL A 35 -3.23 3.96 15.18
N THR A 36 -3.02 2.79 15.81
CA THR A 36 -1.97 2.60 16.81
C THR A 36 -0.57 2.81 16.22
N ALA A 37 -0.29 2.26 15.03
CA ALA A 37 1.00 2.43 14.38
C ALA A 37 1.26 3.90 14.01
N LEU A 38 0.27 4.59 13.44
CA LEU A 38 0.42 5.99 13.03
C LEU A 38 0.58 6.93 14.22
N LYS A 39 -0.22 6.77 15.28
CA LYS A 39 0.00 7.51 16.52
C LYS A 39 1.41 7.31 17.07
N TYR A 40 1.93 6.08 17.01
CA TYR A 40 3.30 5.80 17.44
C TYR A 40 4.35 6.53 16.60
N PHE A 41 4.28 6.47 15.27
CA PHE A 41 5.27 7.09 14.39
C PHE A 41 5.24 8.62 14.44
N PHE A 42 4.05 9.20 14.60
CA PHE A 42 3.87 10.64 14.59
C PHE A 42 3.82 11.28 15.98
N LYS A 43 4.09 10.51 17.06
CA LYS A 43 4.10 11.00 18.46
C LYS A 43 5.02 12.20 18.71
N ARG A 44 6.05 12.39 17.89
CA ARG A 44 6.96 13.55 17.95
C ARG A 44 6.24 14.88 17.72
N PHE A 45 5.05 14.85 17.11
CA PHE A 45 4.18 16.00 16.88
C PHE A 45 3.15 16.23 18.01
N GLY A 46 3.27 15.51 19.13
CA GLY A 46 2.30 15.55 20.23
C GLY A 46 1.24 14.46 20.11
N ASP A 47 0.08 14.66 20.74
CA ASP A 47 -1.08 13.79 20.52
C ASP A 47 -1.68 14.11 19.15
N VAL A 48 -1.75 13.08 18.31
CA VAL A 48 -2.20 13.20 16.92
C VAL A 48 -3.54 12.48 16.75
N GLU A 49 -4.41 13.09 15.96
CA GLU A 49 -5.66 12.47 15.52
C GLU A 49 -5.38 11.69 14.23
N VAL A 50 -5.96 10.48 14.12
CA VAL A 50 -5.80 9.63 12.93
C VAL A 50 -7.18 9.26 12.43
N GLU A 51 -7.45 9.59 11.18
CA GLU A 51 -8.76 9.38 10.55
C GLU A 51 -8.59 8.62 9.24
N ARG A 52 -9.45 7.62 9.01
CA ARG A 52 -9.55 6.98 7.70
C ARG A 52 -10.22 7.93 6.72
N THR A 53 -9.69 8.05 5.52
CA THR A 53 -10.25 8.93 4.51
C THR A 53 -11.53 8.33 3.90
N PRO A 54 -12.41 9.18 3.35
CA PRO A 54 -13.50 8.71 2.49
C PRO A 54 -12.97 7.96 1.26
N ILE A 55 -13.70 6.94 0.80
CA ILE A 55 -13.30 6.08 -0.34
C ILE A 55 -12.97 6.87 -1.62
N HIS A 56 -13.60 8.01 -1.85
CA HIS A 56 -13.31 8.83 -3.03
C HIS A 56 -11.92 9.48 -2.96
N VAL A 57 -11.51 9.93 -1.77
CA VAL A 57 -10.17 10.49 -1.52
C VAL A 57 -9.10 9.43 -1.71
N ASP A 58 -9.29 8.23 -1.14
CA ASP A 58 -8.41 7.08 -1.38
C ASP A 58 -8.26 6.80 -2.89
N LYS A 59 -9.36 6.68 -3.62
CA LYS A 59 -9.29 6.38 -5.06
C LYS A 59 -8.60 7.45 -5.90
N GLU A 60 -8.84 8.73 -5.60
CA GLU A 60 -8.38 9.84 -6.43
C GLU A 60 -6.95 10.28 -6.06
N LYS A 61 -6.65 10.32 -4.76
CA LYS A 61 -5.39 10.83 -4.22
C LYS A 61 -4.46 9.75 -3.70
N GLY A 62 -4.97 8.53 -3.52
CA GLY A 62 -4.21 7.43 -2.96
C GLY A 62 -3.82 7.64 -1.51
N ILE A 63 -4.74 8.15 -0.70
CA ILE A 63 -4.55 8.42 0.73
C ILE A 63 -5.58 7.62 1.51
N ASP A 64 -5.15 6.63 2.29
CA ASP A 64 -6.02 5.80 3.15
C ASP A 64 -6.33 6.47 4.49
N PHE A 65 -5.37 7.22 5.03
CA PHE A 65 -5.47 7.86 6.34
C PHE A 65 -4.90 9.27 6.31
N TYR A 66 -5.49 10.16 7.11
CA TYR A 66 -4.87 11.42 7.50
C TYR A 66 -4.43 11.37 8.97
N VAL A 67 -3.23 11.86 9.23
CA VAL A 67 -2.72 12.15 10.56
C VAL A 67 -2.75 13.66 10.75
N LYS A 68 -3.53 14.12 11.73
CA LYS A 68 -3.66 15.53 12.06
C LYS A 68 -2.87 15.84 13.33
N THR A 69 -1.89 16.72 13.18
CA THR A 69 -1.03 17.18 14.28
C THR A 69 -1.73 18.21 15.15
N ALA A 70 -1.24 18.44 16.37
CA ALA A 70 -1.76 19.47 17.26
C ALA A 70 -1.67 20.89 16.66
N GLN A 71 -0.73 21.10 15.73
CA GLN A 71 -0.53 22.35 14.99
C GLN A 71 -1.47 22.50 13.78
N GLY A 72 -2.36 21.53 13.54
CA GLY A 72 -3.31 21.54 12.43
C GLY A 72 -2.73 21.08 11.09
N THR A 73 -1.46 20.68 11.02
CA THR A 73 -0.90 20.05 9.81
C THR A 73 -1.56 18.70 9.57
N LEU A 74 -2.00 18.47 8.34
CA LEU A 74 -2.60 17.24 7.86
C LEU A 74 -1.56 16.46 7.04
N ILE A 75 -1.29 15.22 7.42
CA ILE A 75 -0.30 14.35 6.76
C ILE A 75 -1.04 13.15 6.19
N GLY A 76 -1.01 13.00 4.87
CA GLY A 76 -1.56 11.87 4.15
C GLY A 76 -0.68 10.62 4.25
N VAL A 77 -1.35 9.49 4.46
CA VAL A 77 -0.71 8.17 4.53
C VAL A 77 -1.45 7.18 3.66
N ASP A 78 -0.68 6.45 2.87
CA ASP A 78 -1.14 5.37 2.00
C ASP A 78 -0.72 4.01 2.59
N SER A 79 -1.70 3.15 2.88
CA SER A 79 -1.49 1.85 3.51
C SER A 79 -1.23 0.75 2.48
N LYS A 80 -0.18 -0.02 2.73
CA LYS A 80 0.23 -1.17 1.91
C LYS A 80 0.21 -2.42 2.75
N VAL A 81 -0.93 -3.10 2.74
CA VAL A 81 -1.13 -4.34 3.49
C VAL A 81 -0.68 -5.57 2.71
N ARG A 82 0.04 -6.47 3.38
CA ARG A 82 0.44 -7.76 2.86
C ARG A 82 0.29 -8.84 3.94
N LYS A 83 -0.44 -9.92 3.62
CA LYS A 83 -0.52 -11.13 4.43
C LYS A 83 0.33 -12.23 3.82
N THR A 84 1.64 -12.02 3.83
CA THR A 84 2.65 -12.98 3.40
C THR A 84 3.77 -13.00 4.43
N GLU A 85 4.43 -14.14 4.56
CA GLU A 85 5.62 -14.29 5.40
C GLU A 85 6.80 -13.47 4.85
N ASN A 86 6.74 -13.09 3.58
CA ASN A 86 7.75 -12.27 2.94
C ASN A 86 7.55 -10.78 3.24
N LYS A 87 8.27 -10.28 4.26
CA LYS A 87 8.17 -8.89 4.77
C LYS A 87 9.06 -7.90 3.99
N LEU A 88 9.05 -7.96 2.66
CA LEU A 88 9.82 -7.05 1.81
C LEU A 88 9.09 -5.73 1.55
N LEU A 89 9.87 -4.66 1.41
CA LEU A 89 9.41 -3.41 0.85
C LEU A 89 9.05 -3.62 -0.63
N THR A 90 7.77 -3.51 -0.92
CA THR A 90 7.18 -3.89 -2.22
C THR A 90 6.63 -2.64 -2.91
N LEU A 91 7.25 -2.22 -4.00
CA LEU A 91 6.90 -0.99 -4.70
C LEU A 91 6.33 -1.29 -6.09
N GLU A 92 5.14 -0.77 -6.37
CA GLU A 92 4.56 -0.79 -7.73
C GLU A 92 5.11 0.38 -8.52
N VAL A 93 5.87 0.10 -9.58
CA VAL A 93 6.67 1.10 -10.28
C VAL A 93 6.23 1.36 -11.71
N ASP A 94 5.48 0.45 -12.33
CA ASP A 94 5.00 0.63 -13.71
C ASP A 94 3.73 -0.19 -13.99
N TRP A 95 3.03 0.13 -15.09
CA TRP A 95 1.99 -0.70 -15.67
C TRP A 95 2.26 -0.95 -17.16
N LEU A 96 2.26 -2.22 -17.55
CA LEU A 96 2.43 -2.61 -18.95
C LEU A 96 1.09 -2.65 -19.67
N ASN A 97 1.08 -2.21 -20.92
CA ASN A 97 -0.06 -2.27 -21.85
C ASN A 97 -1.31 -1.50 -21.36
N THR A 98 -1.11 -0.40 -20.65
CA THR A 98 -2.18 0.51 -20.20
C THR A 98 -1.61 1.91 -19.95
N GLU A 99 -2.47 2.93 -19.96
CA GLU A 99 -2.12 4.33 -19.63
C GLU A 99 -2.11 4.61 -18.13
N ARG A 100 -2.43 3.60 -17.30
CA ARG A 100 -2.41 3.74 -15.84
C ARG A 100 -1.03 4.09 -15.34
N LYS A 101 -0.95 5.06 -14.43
CA LYS A 101 0.27 5.35 -13.68
C LYS A 101 0.42 4.37 -12.53
N ALA A 102 1.65 3.94 -12.29
CA ALA A 102 1.97 3.11 -11.14
C ALA A 102 1.70 3.86 -9.84
N TRP A 103 1.25 3.11 -8.85
CA TRP A 103 0.79 3.70 -7.61
C TRP A 103 1.85 4.54 -6.88
N LEU A 104 3.13 4.13 -6.94
CA LEU A 104 4.25 4.89 -6.38
C LEU A 104 4.29 6.35 -6.85
N TYR A 105 3.88 6.60 -8.09
CA TYR A 105 3.93 7.92 -8.73
C TYR A 105 2.56 8.60 -8.82
N ASN A 106 1.48 7.88 -8.54
CA ASN A 106 0.12 8.42 -8.59
C ASN A 106 -0.40 8.91 -7.23
N THR A 107 0.11 8.37 -6.12
CA THR A 107 -0.30 8.81 -4.78
C THR A 107 0.17 10.24 -4.47
N GLU A 108 -0.71 11.01 -3.82
CA GLU A 108 -0.44 12.31 -3.19
C GLU A 108 -0.03 12.17 -1.71
N ALA A 109 -0.01 10.95 -1.15
CA ALA A 109 0.40 10.73 0.22
C ALA A 109 1.88 11.11 0.45
N GLU A 110 2.19 11.57 1.65
CA GLU A 110 3.55 11.88 2.08
C GLU A 110 4.28 10.62 2.56
N TYR A 111 3.54 9.65 3.11
CA TYR A 111 4.10 8.39 3.61
C TYR A 111 3.35 7.17 3.11
N PHE A 112 4.08 6.09 2.90
CA PHE A 112 3.55 4.74 2.87
C PHE A 112 3.62 4.11 4.26
N LEU A 113 2.52 3.49 4.70
CA LEU A 113 2.49 2.59 5.84
C LEU A 113 2.41 1.14 5.33
N PHE A 114 3.52 0.41 5.38
CA PHE A 114 3.50 -1.01 5.06
C PHE A 114 3.12 -1.82 6.29
N VAL A 115 2.13 -2.70 6.15
CA VAL A 115 1.65 -3.54 7.25
C VAL A 115 1.79 -5.01 6.88
N HIS A 116 2.60 -5.73 7.65
CA HIS A 116 2.85 -7.15 7.49
C HIS A 116 2.28 -7.93 8.66
N GLU A 117 1.50 -8.96 8.38
CA GLU A 117 1.03 -9.87 9.42
C GLU A 117 2.21 -10.65 10.03
N ALA A 118 2.27 -10.69 11.35
CA ALA A 118 3.26 -11.45 12.12
C ALA A 118 2.52 -12.50 12.96
N LYS A 119 2.05 -13.57 12.29
CA LYS A 119 1.24 -14.63 12.89
C LYS A 119 1.92 -15.29 14.10
N ASP A 120 3.24 -15.45 14.01
CA ASP A 120 4.10 -16.00 15.06
C ASP A 120 4.08 -15.17 16.36
N LYS A 121 3.73 -13.89 16.27
CA LYS A 121 3.71 -12.95 17.40
C LYS A 121 2.31 -12.51 17.81
N GLY A 122 1.27 -12.95 17.10
CA GLY A 122 -0.10 -12.48 17.29
C GLY A 122 -0.22 -10.97 17.08
N GLY A 123 0.21 -10.47 15.92
CA GLY A 123 0.13 -9.04 15.63
C GLY A 123 0.63 -8.66 14.25
N TYR A 124 1.05 -7.40 14.11
CA TYR A 124 1.45 -6.79 12.85
C TYR A 124 2.76 -6.01 12.97
N ASP A 125 3.66 -6.22 12.01
CA ASP A 125 4.83 -5.37 11.82
C ASP A 125 4.47 -4.23 10.85
N CYS A 126 4.51 -3.00 11.36
CA CYS A 126 4.21 -1.80 10.60
C CYS A 126 5.52 -1.04 10.32
N TYR A 127 5.69 -0.60 9.08
CA TYR A 127 6.85 0.18 8.64
C TYR A 127 6.39 1.47 7.98
N LEU A 128 6.97 2.60 8.39
CA LEU A 128 6.70 3.90 7.78
C LEU A 128 7.85 4.29 6.85
N VAL A 129 7.51 4.63 5.61
CA VAL A 129 8.47 5.04 4.58
C VAL A 129 7.96 6.31 3.91
N LYS A 130 8.79 7.34 3.76
CA LYS A 130 8.42 8.52 2.98
C LYS A 130 8.25 8.15 1.51
N VAL A 131 7.19 8.66 0.88
CA VAL A 131 6.93 8.39 -0.54
C VAL A 131 8.09 8.88 -1.41
N GLU A 132 8.67 10.04 -1.09
CA GLU A 132 9.83 10.58 -1.80
C GLU A 132 11.06 9.67 -1.70
N ASP A 133 11.33 9.09 -0.52
CA ASP A 133 12.45 8.17 -0.33
C ASP A 133 12.22 6.86 -1.12
N ALA A 134 10.99 6.35 -1.15
CA ALA A 134 10.66 5.19 -1.98
C ALA A 134 10.87 5.48 -3.48
N ARG A 135 10.51 6.68 -3.94
CA ARG A 135 10.74 7.12 -5.33
C ARG A 135 12.24 7.26 -5.64
N ARG A 136 13.03 7.78 -4.70
CA ARG A 136 14.49 7.86 -4.82
C ARG A 136 15.14 6.48 -4.84
N LEU A 137 14.71 5.59 -3.96
CA LEU A 137 15.21 4.21 -3.87
C LEU A 137 15.11 3.50 -5.23
N VAL A 138 13.95 3.61 -5.91
CA VAL A 138 13.72 3.00 -7.23
C VAL A 138 14.64 3.55 -8.31
N LYS A 139 15.08 4.82 -8.21
CA LYS A 139 15.98 5.45 -9.18
C LYS A 139 17.45 5.14 -8.90
N GLU A 140 17.83 5.05 -7.63
CA GLU A 140 19.23 5.02 -7.20
C GLU A 140 19.71 3.59 -6.87
N VAL A 141 18.80 2.65 -6.60
CA VAL A 141 19.14 1.32 -6.11
C VAL A 141 18.43 0.22 -6.91
N GLU A 142 19.21 -0.71 -7.43
CA GLU A 142 18.69 -1.90 -8.13
C GLU A 142 17.84 -2.76 -7.18
N PRO A 143 16.63 -3.17 -7.60
CA PRO A 143 15.79 -4.04 -6.79
C PRO A 143 16.36 -5.45 -6.73
N ARG A 144 16.06 -6.16 -5.64
CA ARG A 144 16.48 -7.57 -5.47
C ARG A 144 15.82 -8.49 -6.49
N SER A 145 14.57 -8.18 -6.79
CA SER A 145 13.83 -8.86 -7.84
C SER A 145 12.73 -7.96 -8.37
N ARG A 146 12.30 -8.28 -9.59
CA ARG A 146 11.19 -7.65 -10.29
C ARG A 146 10.17 -8.74 -10.64
N ARG A 147 8.89 -8.49 -10.41
CA ARG A 147 7.81 -9.39 -10.84
C ARG A 147 6.69 -8.62 -11.52
N GLY A 148 6.01 -9.28 -12.46
CA GLY A 148 4.74 -8.81 -13.00
C GLY A 148 3.58 -9.32 -12.14
N TRP A 149 2.71 -8.42 -11.71
CA TRP A 149 1.42 -8.75 -11.14
C TRP A 149 0.35 -8.55 -12.21
N ARG A 150 -0.32 -9.63 -12.61
CA ARG A 150 -1.43 -9.53 -13.58
C ARG A 150 -2.70 -9.12 -12.86
N ASP A 151 -3.27 -8.00 -13.28
CA ASP A 151 -4.58 -7.57 -12.82
C ASP A 151 -5.67 -8.17 -13.74
N PRO A 152 -6.92 -8.29 -13.26
CA PRO A 152 -8.03 -8.69 -14.10
C PRO A 152 -8.16 -7.71 -15.30
N GLY A 153 -8.29 -8.23 -16.53
CA GLY A 153 -8.22 -7.43 -17.77
C GLY A 153 -6.87 -7.35 -18.50
N VAL A 154 -5.93 -8.27 -18.26
CA VAL A 154 -4.63 -8.44 -18.98
C VAL A 154 -3.56 -7.38 -18.69
N ALA A 155 -3.89 -6.28 -18.02
CA ALA A 155 -2.91 -5.30 -17.57
C ALA A 155 -1.92 -5.90 -16.54
N VAL A 156 -0.64 -5.52 -16.62
CA VAL A 156 0.40 -6.07 -15.74
C VAL A 156 1.10 -4.95 -14.97
N ALA A 157 0.92 -4.92 -13.65
CA ALA A 157 1.67 -4.04 -12.77
C ALA A 157 3.09 -4.60 -12.57
N VAL A 158 4.10 -3.74 -12.68
CA VAL A 158 5.50 -4.09 -12.41
C VAL A 158 5.80 -3.77 -10.95
N ILE A 159 6.25 -4.79 -10.23
CA ILE A 159 6.53 -4.72 -8.79
C ILE A 159 8.02 -4.95 -8.55
N TYR A 160 8.65 -4.03 -7.83
CA TYR A 160 10.03 -4.14 -7.34
C TYR A 160 10.03 -4.55 -5.87
N PHE A 161 10.97 -5.43 -5.52
CA PHE A 161 11.14 -5.93 -4.16
C PHE A 161 12.49 -5.50 -3.59
N TYR A 162 12.45 -4.91 -2.40
CA TYR A 162 13.60 -4.46 -1.62
C TYR A 162 13.51 -4.99 -0.19
N GLU A 163 14.65 -5.09 0.48
CA GLU A 163 14.65 -5.14 1.95
C GLU A 163 14.48 -3.72 2.49
N TYR A 164 13.87 -3.57 3.67
CA TYR A 164 13.78 -2.26 4.31
C TYR A 164 15.15 -1.62 4.58
N LYS A 165 16.19 -2.43 4.81
CA LYS A 165 17.57 -1.95 4.98
C LYS A 165 18.18 -1.35 3.71
N ASP A 166 17.63 -1.64 2.53
CA ASP A 166 18.15 -1.10 1.28
C ASP A 166 17.91 0.43 1.20
N LEU A 167 16.94 0.98 1.96
CA LEU A 167 16.75 2.43 2.13
C LEU A 167 18.00 3.15 2.67
N ALA A 168 18.85 2.47 3.45
CA ALA A 168 20.05 3.07 4.00
C ALA A 168 21.04 3.49 2.89
N ARG A 169 20.96 2.87 1.71
CA ARG A 169 21.78 3.24 0.54
C ARG A 169 21.49 4.62 -0.01
N ILE A 170 20.32 5.19 0.28
CA ILE A 170 19.93 6.56 -0.10
C ILE A 170 19.90 7.51 1.10
N GLY A 171 20.44 7.09 2.24
CA GLY A 171 20.45 7.86 3.50
C GLY A 171 19.11 7.87 4.23
N SER A 172 18.19 6.95 3.93
CA SER A 172 16.88 6.84 4.59
C SER A 172 16.77 5.56 5.41
N VAL A 173 15.89 5.52 6.41
CA VAL A 173 15.61 4.34 7.22
C VAL A 173 14.10 4.25 7.43
N ALA A 174 13.53 3.06 7.25
CA ALA A 174 12.14 2.82 7.59
C ALA A 174 11.99 2.74 9.12
N GLU A 175 11.12 3.57 9.69
CA GLU A 175 10.70 3.41 11.09
C GLU A 175 9.83 2.15 11.19
N ARG A 176 9.99 1.37 12.27
CA ARG A 176 9.19 0.15 12.51
C ARG A 176 8.51 0.20 13.88
N VAL A 177 7.27 -0.30 13.94
CA VAL A 177 6.57 -0.61 15.20
C VAL A 177 5.85 -1.95 15.06
N PHE A 178 5.83 -2.72 16.15
CA PHE A 178 4.99 -3.91 16.24
C PHE A 178 3.70 -3.56 16.99
N VAL A 179 2.55 -3.91 16.41
CA VAL A 179 1.24 -3.74 17.03
C VAL A 179 0.69 -5.12 17.36
N LYS A 180 0.58 -5.42 18.66
CA LYS A 180 -0.05 -6.64 19.16
C LYS A 180 -1.56 -6.56 18.95
N PHE A 181 -2.18 -7.67 18.55
CA PHE A 181 -3.62 -7.77 18.37
C PHE A 181 -4.17 -9.05 18.98
#